data_AF-A0A4P5Z160-F1
#
_entry.id   AF-A0A4P5Z160-F1
#
_cell.length_a   1.000
_cell.length_b   1.000
_cell.length_c   1.000
_cell.angle_alpha   90.00
_cell.angle_beta   90.00
_cell.angle_gamma   90.00
#
_symmetry.space_group_name_H-M   'P 1'
#
loop_
_entity.id
_entity.type
_entity.pdbx_description
1 polymer ?
#
loop_
_entity_poly.entity_id
_entity_poly.type
_entity_poly.pdbx_seq_one_letter_code
_entity_poly.pdbx_strand_id
1 'polypeptide(L)'
;MAKIRVLVVEDSPVMRRAIMVTLAKDPALEIAGTWGRLPAFDLILLRNVLIYFGPVTKRRVLKKTREHLQPDSYLLLGAAETTLHVAVAYEVRHLERSSFYQIAAAKGTATRGK
;
A
#
# COMPACT_ATOMS: atom_id res chain seq x y z
N MET A 1 -2.75 20.87 8.32
CA MET A 1 -1.99 19.80 7.63
C MET A 1 -2.95 18.92 6.87
N ALA A 2 -2.57 18.40 5.71
CA ALA A 2 -3.34 17.36 5.04
C ALA A 2 -3.29 16.07 5.86
N LYS A 3 -4.41 15.35 5.96
CA LYS A 3 -4.47 14.07 6.68
C LYS A 3 -3.77 12.97 5.89
N ILE A 4 -3.11 12.06 6.58
CA ILE A 4 -2.51 10.85 6.00
C ILE A 4 -3.61 9.80 5.89
N ARG A 5 -3.90 9.34 4.67
CA ARG A 5 -4.94 8.33 4.41
C ARG A 5 -4.34 6.94 4.41
N VAL A 6 -4.90 6.07 5.25
CA VAL A 6 -4.44 4.69 5.43
C VAL A 6 -5.54 3.70 5.06
N LEU A 7 -5.26 2.79 4.14
CA LEU A 7 -6.12 1.64 3.88
C LEU A 7 -5.58 0.42 4.61
N VAL A 8 -6.44 -0.25 5.39
CA VAL A 8 -6.11 -1.48 6.12
C VAL A 8 -6.84 -2.67 5.50
N VAL A 9 -6.10 -3.48 4.76
CA VAL A 9 -6.53 -4.78 4.21
C VAL A 9 -5.73 -5.87 4.91
N GLU A 10 -6.41 -6.56 5.83
CA GLU A 10 -5.85 -7.57 6.71
C GLU A 10 -6.89 -8.71 6.80
N ASP A 11 -6.46 -9.96 6.66
CA ASP A 11 -7.33 -11.14 6.65
C ASP A 11 -7.84 -11.54 8.05
N SER A 12 -7.04 -11.31 9.09
CA SER A 12 -7.37 -11.49 10.50
C SER A 12 -8.30 -10.38 10.99
N PRO A 13 -9.57 -10.69 11.34
CA PRO A 13 -10.50 -9.67 11.82
C PRO A 13 -10.04 -9.02 13.13
N VAL A 14 -9.36 -9.79 13.98
CA VAL A 14 -8.82 -9.32 15.27
C VAL A 14 -7.67 -8.33 15.03
N MET A 15 -6.73 -8.67 14.16
CA MET A 15 -5.59 -7.80 13.85
C MET A 15 -6.04 -6.54 13.12
N ARG A 16 -6.95 -6.68 12.15
CA ARG A 16 -7.59 -5.56 11.45
C ARG A 16 -8.23 -4.59 12.43
N ARG A 17 -9.02 -5.10 13.38
CA ARG A 17 -9.67 -4.27 14.41
C ARG A 17 -8.65 -3.56 15.29
N ALA A 18 -7.63 -4.26 15.76
CA ALA A 18 -6.58 -3.69 16.61
C ALA A 18 -5.82 -2.55 15.91
N ILE A 19 -5.43 -2.75 14.64
CA ILE A 19 -4.78 -1.72 13.82
C ILE A 19 -5.71 -0.51 13.64
N MET A 20 -6.93 -0.74 13.17
CA MET A 20 -7.88 0.34 12.89
C MET A 20 -8.20 1.17 14.14
N VAL A 21 -8.46 0.54 15.28
CA VAL A 21 -8.74 1.24 16.55
C VAL A 21 -7.52 2.03 17.03
N THR A 22 -6.32 1.48 16.85
CA THR A 22 -5.10 2.15 17.29
C THR A 22 -4.79 3.37 16.43
N LEU A 23 -4.82 3.23 15.11
CA LEU A 23 -4.58 4.33 14.19
C LEU A 23 -5.64 5.42 14.33
N ALA A 24 -6.91 5.07 14.60
CA ALA A 24 -8.00 6.03 14.70
C ALA A 24 -7.89 6.99 15.89
N LYS A 25 -6.96 6.73 16.82
CA LYS A 25 -6.66 7.65 17.94
C LYS A 25 -5.90 8.89 17.48
N ASP A 26 -5.22 8.84 16.34
CA ASP A 26 -4.48 9.97 15.80
C ASP A 26 -5.37 10.78 14.84
N PRO A 27 -5.72 12.04 15.19
CA PRO A 27 -6.57 12.88 14.34
C PRO A 27 -5.93 13.28 13.00
N ALA A 28 -4.62 13.09 12.84
CA ALA A 28 -3.92 13.30 11.57
C ALA A 28 -4.15 12.15 10.56
N LEU A 29 -4.72 11.03 10.99
CA LEU A 29 -4.97 9.86 10.15
C LEU A 29 -6.44 9.79 9.70
N GLU A 30 -6.65 9.42 8.44
CA GLU A 30 -7.96 9.04 7.89
C GLU A 30 -7.89 7.58 7.45
N ILE A 31 -8.75 6.72 8.01
CA ILE A 31 -8.59 5.25 7.89
C ILE A 31 -9.77 4.66 7.15
N ALA A 32 -9.46 3.83 6.16
CA ALA A 32 -10.44 3.04 5.44
C ALA A 32 -10.21 1.55 5.68
N GLY A 33 -11.30 0.79 5.82
CA GLY A 33 -11.27 -0.67 5.86
C GLY A 33 -11.63 -1.33 4.52
N THR A 34 -12.01 -0.54 3.51
CA THR A 34 -12.43 -1.02 2.20
C THR A 34 -11.93 -0.07 1.12
N TRP A 35 -11.83 -0.58 -0.11
CA TRP A 35 -11.50 0.18 -1.33
C TRP A 35 -12.60 1.17 -1.75
N GLY A 36 -13.32 1.79 -0.80
CA GLY A 36 -14.44 2.69 -1.08
C GLY A 36 -14.05 3.92 -1.91
N ARG A 37 -14.97 4.88 -2.05
CA ARG A 37 -14.85 6.09 -2.92
C ARG A 37 -13.65 7.03 -2.68
N LEU A 38 -12.72 6.70 -1.78
CA LEU A 38 -11.54 7.54 -1.56
C LEU A 38 -10.59 7.43 -2.77
N PRO A 39 -10.12 8.57 -3.31
CA PRO A 39 -9.44 8.59 -4.60
C PRO A 39 -8.06 7.92 -4.56
N ALA A 40 -7.30 8.07 -3.46
CA ALA A 40 -6.03 7.37 -3.23
C ALA A 40 -5.55 7.51 -1.77
N PHE A 41 -4.60 6.68 -1.37
CA PHE A 41 -4.05 6.51 -0.03
C PHE A 41 -2.56 6.82 0.02
N ASP A 42 -2.09 7.25 1.18
CA ASP A 42 -0.68 7.54 1.47
C ASP A 42 0.04 6.31 2.05
N LEU A 43 -0.73 5.38 2.62
CA LEU A 43 -0.29 4.07 3.08
C LEU A 43 -1.36 3.01 2.82
N ILE A 44 -0.96 1.88 2.22
CA ILE A 44 -1.80 0.68 2.16
C ILE A 44 -1.11 -0.45 2.93
N LEU A 45 -1.77 -0.95 3.96
CA LEU A 45 -1.43 -2.22 4.59
C LEU A 45 -2.21 -3.32 3.85
N LEU A 46 -1.53 -4.16 3.08
CA LEU A 46 -2.10 -5.32 2.42
C LEU A 46 -1.40 -6.56 2.96
N ARG A 47 -1.79 -6.97 4.16
CA ARG A 47 -1.09 -8.01 4.91
C ARG A 47 -1.89 -9.29 4.96
N ASN A 48 -1.20 -10.42 4.74
CA ASN A 48 -1.70 -11.77 4.89
C ASN A 48 -2.86 -12.13 3.94
N VAL A 49 -2.97 -11.45 2.79
CA VAL A 49 -4.06 -11.62 1.82
C VAL A 49 -3.60 -12.24 0.51
N LEU A 50 -2.42 -11.87 0.01
CA LEU A 50 -1.87 -12.35 -1.25
C LEU A 50 -1.52 -13.84 -1.21
N ILE A 51 -1.29 -14.41 -0.02
CA ILE A 51 -1.00 -15.84 0.15
C ILE A 51 -2.13 -16.76 -0.33
N TYR A 52 -3.37 -16.28 -0.36
CA TYR A 52 -4.54 -17.06 -0.78
C TYR A 52 -4.74 -17.13 -2.30
N PHE A 53 -3.98 -16.35 -3.07
CA PHE A 53 -4.27 -16.12 -4.48
C PHE A 53 -3.22 -16.72 -5.41
N GLY A 54 -3.68 -17.23 -6.56
CA GLY A 54 -2.78 -17.58 -7.67
C GLY A 54 -2.19 -16.32 -8.35
N PRO A 55 -1.16 -16.48 -9.21
CA PRO A 55 -0.43 -15.35 -9.81
C PRO A 55 -1.31 -14.33 -10.55
N VAL A 56 -2.36 -14.79 -11.25
CA VAL A 56 -3.30 -13.92 -11.98
C VAL A 56 -4.06 -13.00 -11.02
N THR A 57 -4.58 -13.55 -9.92
CA THR A 57 -5.34 -12.78 -8.93
C THR A 57 -4.42 -11.86 -8.12
N LYS A 58 -3.21 -12.32 -7.75
CA LYS A 58 -2.20 -11.45 -7.12
C LYS A 58 -1.90 -10.23 -7.99
N ARG A 59 -1.69 -10.42 -9.30
CA ARG A 59 -1.49 -9.31 -10.26
C ARG A 59 -2.63 -8.31 -10.25
N ARG A 60 -3.89 -8.78 -10.28
CA ARG A 60 -5.07 -7.90 -10.25
C ARG A 60 -5.16 -7.09 -8.96
N VAL A 61 -4.94 -7.73 -7.81
CA VAL A 61 -4.94 -7.06 -6.50
C VAL A 61 -3.83 -6.01 -6.42
N LEU A 62 -2.61 -6.36 -6.82
CA LEU A 62 -1.47 -5.43 -6.78
C LEU A 62 -1.62 -4.27 -7.76
N LYS A 63 -2.23 -4.49 -8.94
CA LYS A 63 -2.58 -3.42 -9.88
C LYS A 63 -3.62 -2.47 -9.29
N LYS A 64 -4.71 -3.00 -8.71
CA LYS A 64 -5.73 -2.17 -8.04
C LYS A 64 -5.12 -1.38 -6.88
N THR A 65 -4.24 -1.99 -6.11
CA THR A 65 -3.51 -1.34 -5.02
C THR A 65 -2.72 -0.14 -5.54
N ARG A 66 -2.01 -0.30 -6.66
CA ARG A 66 -1.23 0.76 -7.28
C ARG A 66 -2.09 1.94 -7.71
N GLU A 67 -3.25 1.67 -8.29
CA GLU A 67 -4.20 2.69 -8.77
C GLU A 67 -4.76 3.56 -7.63
N HIS A 68 -4.72 3.07 -6.38
CA HIS A 68 -5.21 3.79 -5.20
C HIS A 68 -4.08 4.31 -4.31
N LEU A 69 -2.84 4.33 -4.78
CA LEU A 69 -1.70 4.88 -4.03
C LEU A 69 -1.32 6.26 -4.59
N GLN A 70 -1.08 7.22 -3.71
CA GLN A 70 -0.55 8.54 -4.08
C GLN A 70 0.90 8.44 -4.60
N PRO A 71 1.42 9.45 -5.31
CA PRO A 71 2.86 9.59 -5.49
C PRO A 71 3.57 9.58 -4.11
N ASP A 72 4.77 9.00 -4.04
CA ASP A 72 5.59 8.92 -2.81
C ASP A 72 4.95 8.18 -1.62
N SER A 73 3.94 7.34 -1.88
CA SER A 73 3.26 6.52 -0.88
C SER A 73 3.81 5.10 -0.75
N TYR A 74 3.41 4.42 0.33
CA TYR A 74 3.91 3.08 0.66
C TYR A 74 2.84 2.00 0.64
N LEU A 75 3.25 0.82 0.20
CA LEU A 75 2.55 -0.44 0.34
C LEU A 75 3.37 -1.35 1.28
N LEU A 76 2.72 -1.86 2.33
CA LEU A 76 3.30 -2.83 3.23
C LEU A 76 2.59 -4.17 3.06
N LEU A 77 3.35 -5.21 2.77
CA LEU A 77 2.89 -6.59 2.70
C LEU A 77 3.23 -7.34 3.99
N GLY A 78 2.61 -8.51 4.19
CA GLY A 78 3.01 -9.45 5.23
C GLY A 78 4.40 -10.04 4.94
N ALA A 79 5.04 -10.60 5.98
CA ALA A 79 6.43 -11.05 5.90
C ALA A 79 6.70 -12.15 4.86
N ALA A 80 5.71 -12.99 4.57
CA ALA A 80 5.80 -14.07 3.57
C ALA A 80 5.30 -13.64 2.18
N GLU A 81 4.90 -12.39 2.00
CA GLU A 81 4.27 -11.89 0.79
C GLU A 81 5.24 -11.04 -0.03
N THR A 82 5.07 -11.08 -1.34
CA THR A 82 5.98 -10.38 -2.25
C THR A 82 5.29 -9.97 -3.55
N THR A 83 5.81 -8.91 -4.16
CA THR A 83 5.48 -8.50 -5.54
C THR A 83 6.34 -9.21 -6.59
N LEU A 84 7.28 -10.09 -6.17
CA LEU A 84 8.10 -10.86 -7.11
C LEU A 84 7.24 -11.64 -8.11
N HIS A 85 7.66 -11.64 -9.37
CA HIS A 85 6.95 -12.26 -10.50
C HIS A 85 5.60 -11.60 -10.88
N VAL A 86 5.37 -10.38 -10.39
CA VAL A 86 4.23 -9.55 -10.75
C VAL A 86 4.75 -8.30 -11.46
N ALA A 87 4.43 -8.15 -12.74
CA ALA A 87 4.82 -7.00 -13.57
C ALA A 87 4.02 -5.72 -13.19
N VAL A 88 4.15 -5.29 -11.94
CA VAL A 88 3.59 -4.03 -11.43
C VAL A 88 4.76 -3.22 -10.87
N ALA A 89 4.87 -1.96 -11.31
CA ALA A 89 6.03 -1.10 -11.08
C ALA A 89 6.15 -0.60 -9.62
N TYR A 90 6.32 -1.52 -8.67
CA TYR A 90 6.73 -1.20 -7.31
C TYR A 90 8.25 -1.21 -7.21
N GLU A 91 8.80 -0.19 -6.57
CA GLU A 91 10.19 -0.23 -6.09
C GLU A 91 10.21 -0.90 -4.72
N VAL A 92 11.02 -1.94 -4.57
CA VAL A 92 11.24 -2.58 -3.28
C VAL A 92 12.27 -1.76 -2.52
N ARG A 93 11.92 -1.38 -1.29
CA ARG A 93 12.81 -0.74 -0.33
C ARG A 93 13.12 -1.73 0.78
N HIS A 94 14.40 -1.86 1.11
CA HIS A 94 14.87 -2.72 2.18
C HIS A 94 15.34 -1.86 3.33
N LEU A 95 14.91 -2.20 4.55
CA LEU A 95 15.42 -1.64 5.78
C LEU A 95 15.65 -2.80 6.76
N GLU A 96 16.90 -3.04 7.10
CA GLU A 96 17.32 -4.20 7.91
C GLU A 96 16.74 -5.52 7.35
N ARG A 97 15.91 -6.21 8.15
CA ARG A 97 15.25 -7.48 7.80
C ARG A 97 13.85 -7.28 7.23
N SER A 98 13.47 -6.06 6.90
CA SER A 98 12.14 -5.71 6.40
C SER A 98 12.19 -5.20 4.97
N SER A 99 11.11 -5.48 4.23
CA SER A 99 10.90 -4.97 2.88
C SER A 99 9.56 -4.25 2.83
N PHE A 100 9.52 -3.11 2.17
CA PHE A 100 8.31 -2.35 1.89
C PHE A 100 8.36 -1.83 0.45
N TYR A 101 7.21 -1.44 -0.08
CA TYR A 101 7.06 -1.15 -1.49
C TYR A 101 6.66 0.30 -1.68
N GLN A 102 7.28 0.98 -2.64
CA GLN A 102 6.96 2.35 -2.99
C GLN A 102 6.55 2.42 -4.46
N ILE A 103 5.65 3.34 -4.81
CA ILE A 103 5.49 3.72 -6.20
C ILE A 103 6.54 4.80 -6.49
N ALA A 104 7.39 4.55 -7.49
CA ALA A 104 8.28 5.58 -8.01
C ALA A 104 7.45 6.82 -8.33
N ALA A 105 7.82 7.98 -7.77
CA ALA A 105 7.26 9.25 -8.22
C ALA A 105 7.34 9.29 -9.75
N ALA A 106 6.25 9.68 -10.40
CA ALA A 106 6.33 10.02 -11.82
C ALA A 106 7.44 11.06 -11.93
N LYS A 107 8.57 10.71 -12.57
CA LYS A 107 9.67 11.64 -12.76
C LYS A 107 9.05 12.87 -13.41
N GLY A 108 8.95 13.97 -12.66
CA GLY A 108 8.60 15.26 -13.23
C GLY A 108 9.53 15.47 -14.41
N THR A 109 8.95 15.84 -15.56
CA THR A 109 9.72 16.23 -16.73
C THR A 109 10.73 17.27 -16.30
N ALA A 110 11.98 16.85 -16.09
CA ALA A 110 13.09 17.76 -15.91
C ALA A 110 13.25 18.46 -17.26
N THR A 111 12.73 19.68 -17.36
CA THR A 111 13.05 20.58 -18.46
C THR A 111 14.57 20.70 -18.48
N ARG A 112 15.21 20.05 -19.46
CA ARG A 112 16.62 20.26 -19.76
C ARG A 112 16.75 21.70 -20.24
N GLY A 113 17.05 22.60 -19.30
CA GLY A 113 17.54 23.94 -19.59
C GLY A 113 19.05 23.89 -19.74
N LYS A 114 19.52 23.88 -20.99
CA LYS A 114 20.63 24.71 -21.49
C LYS A 114 20.67 24.61 -23.01
#